data_AF-A0A924MZS6-F1
#
_entry.id   AF-A0A924MZS6-F1
#
_cell.length_a   1.000
_cell.length_b   1.000
_cell.length_c   1.000
_cell.angle_alpha   90.00
_cell.angle_beta   90.00
_cell.angle_gamma   90.00
#
_symmetry.space_group_name_H-M   'P 1'
#
loop_
_entity.id
_entity.type
_entity.pdbx_description
1 polymer ?
#
loop_
_entity_poly.entity_id
_entity_poly.type
_entity_poly.pdbx_seq_one_letter_code
_entity_poly.pdbx_strand_id
1 'polypeptide(L)' 'MVEQALIGLIGGMSWESSAQYYRLINEGVRDRVGGVASARSLMWSFDFAKIEALQHGGDWDALAGELVVAA' A
#
# COMPACT_ATOMS: atom_id res chain seq x y z
N MET A 1 -5.47 -4.59 -25.70
CA MET A 1 -5.29 -3.96 -24.38
C MET A 1 -4.88 -5.06 -23.41
N VAL A 2 -3.70 -4.98 -22.81
CA VAL A 2 -3.32 -5.95 -21.76
C VAL A 2 -4.15 -5.60 -20.53
N GLU A 3 -4.85 -6.58 -19.96
CA GLU A 3 -5.59 -6.39 -18.72
C GLU A 3 -4.60 -6.06 -17.59
N GLN A 4 -4.85 -4.98 -16.85
CA GLN A 4 -4.01 -4.59 -15.73
C GLN A 4 -4.15 -5.63 -14.60
N ALA A 5 -3.02 -6.07 -14.05
CA ALA A 5 -3.01 -6.82 -12.79
C ALA A 5 -3.45 -5.92 -11.63
N LEU A 6 -4.13 -6.49 -10.65
CA LEU A 6 -4.47 -5.81 -9.41
C LEU A 6 -3.23 -5.76 -8.51
N ILE A 7 -2.80 -4.57 -8.11
CA ILE A 7 -1.76 -4.41 -7.10
C ILE A 7 -2.38 -4.27 -5.70
N GLY A 8 -1.90 -5.06 -4.75
CA GLY A 8 -2.18 -4.88 -3.31
C GLY A 8 -1.10 -4.02 -2.67
N LEU A 9 -1.50 -2.94 -2.01
CA LEU A 9 -0.62 -2.04 -1.27
C LEU A 9 -0.88 -2.21 0.22
N ILE A 10 0.12 -2.70 0.95
CA ILE A 10 0.10 -2.72 2.41
C ILE A 10 0.75 -1.41 2.88
N GLY A 11 -0.07 -0.48 3.38
CA GLY A 11 0.31 0.88 3.71
C GLY A 11 -0.13 1.29 5.11
N GLY A 12 -0.15 2.60 5.35
CA GLY A 12 -0.44 3.17 6.68
C GLY A 12 0.76 3.13 7.64
N MET A 13 1.99 2.97 7.13
CA MET A 13 3.21 2.89 7.96
C MET A 13 4.32 3.87 7.49
N SER A 14 4.04 5.16 7.27
CA SER A 14 2.83 5.91 7.66
C SER A 14 1.83 6.11 6.50
N TRP A 15 0.70 6.78 6.78
CA TRP A 15 -0.32 7.05 5.75
C TRP A 15 0.16 8.10 4.74
N GLU A 16 0.97 9.07 5.17
CA GLU A 16 1.51 10.14 4.32
C GLU A 16 2.36 9.58 3.18
N SER A 17 3.23 8.62 3.47
CA SER A 17 4.04 7.95 2.45
C SER A 17 3.20 7.04 1.55
N SER A 18 2.17 6.40 2.10
CA SER A 18 1.27 5.52 1.34
C SER A 18 0.46 6.29 0.29
N ALA A 19 0.02 7.50 0.63
CA ALA A 19 -0.63 8.40 -0.32
C ALA A 19 0.27 8.75 -1.52
N GLN A 20 1.59 8.86 -1.31
CA GLN A 20 2.54 9.07 -2.42
C GLN A 20 2.63 7.87 -3.35
N TYR A 21 2.66 6.64 -2.82
CA TYR A 21 2.64 5.43 -3.65
C TYR A 21 1.37 5.36 -4.51
N TYR A 22 0.20 5.57 -3.91
CA TYR A 22 -1.06 5.60 -4.65
C TYR A 22 -1.03 6.62 -5.79
N ARG A 23 -0.57 7.85 -5.51
CA ARG A 23 -0.47 8.92 -6.51
C ARG A 23 0.47 8.54 -7.65
N LEU A 24 1.70 8.14 -7.33
CA LEU A 24 2.73 7.84 -8.34
C LEU A 24 2.34 6.65 -9.23
N ILE A 25 1.72 5.62 -8.66
CA ILE A 25 1.23 4.46 -9.41
C ILE A 25 0.15 4.88 -10.41
N ASN A 26 -0.81 5.70 -9.99
CA ASN A 26 -1.89 6.18 -10.86
C ASN A 26 -1.38 7.13 -11.94
N GLU A 27 -0.45 8.03 -11.60
CA GLU A 27 0.23 8.89 -12.57
C GLU A 27 0.97 8.06 -13.62
N GLY A 28 1.75 7.06 -13.20
CA GLY A 28 2.47 6.17 -14.12
C GLY A 28 1.55 5.38 -15.06
N VAL A 29 0.39 4.92 -14.57
CA VAL A 29 -0.61 4.26 -15.41
C VAL A 29 -1.24 5.24 -16.40
N ARG A 30 -1.65 6.43 -15.94
CA ARG A 30 -2.19 7.48 -16.82
C ARG A 30 -1.18 7.86 -17.91
N ASP A 31 0.09 8.03 -17.56
CA ASP A 31 1.11 8.45 -18.51
C ASP A 31 1.42 7.38 -19.57
N ARG A 32 1.18 6.09 -19.25
CA ARG A 32 1.40 4.97 -20.17
C ARG A 32 0.17 4.56 -20.99
N VAL A 33 -1.02 4.68 -20.42
CA VAL A 33 -2.30 4.26 -21.05
C VAL A 33 -3.02 5.46 -21.69
N GLY A 34 -2.87 6.65 -21.13
CA GLY A 34 -3.49 7.89 -21.59
C GLY A 34 -4.89 8.16 -21.01
N GLY A 35 -5.41 9.35 -21.33
CA GLY A 35 -6.74 9.79 -20.92
C GLY A 35 -6.88 9.92 -19.40
N VAL A 36 -7.95 9.32 -18.87
CA VAL A 36 -8.28 9.32 -17.43
C VAL A 36 -8.02 7.96 -16.78
N ALA A 37 -7.14 7.15 -17.39
CA ALA A 37 -6.82 5.81 -16.87
C ALA A 37 -6.15 5.88 -15.49
N SER A 38 -6.55 4.97 -14.62
CA SER A 38 -6.01 4.76 -13.27
C SER A 38 -5.53 3.31 -13.12
N ALA A 39 -4.73 3.05 -12.09
CA ALA A 39 -4.29 1.71 -11.76
C ALA A 39 -5.41 0.92 -11.07
N ARG A 40 -5.51 -0.37 -11.37
CA ARG A 40 -6.26 -1.31 -10.52
C ARG A 40 -5.46 -1.55 -9.24
N SER A 41 -5.91 -1.00 -8.11
CA SER A 41 -5.23 -1.14 -6.82
C SER A 41 -6.19 -1.33 -5.64
N LEU A 42 -5.78 -2.14 -4.66
CA LEU A 42 -6.34 -2.16 -3.31
C LEU A 42 -5.26 -1.67 -2.33
N MET A 43 -5.64 -0.86 -1.35
CA MET A 43 -4.73 -0.42 -0.29
C MET A 43 -5.32 -0.78 1.07
N TRP A 44 -4.60 -1.60 1.82
CA TRP A 44 -4.85 -1.83 3.24
C TRP A 44 -4.00 -0.84 4.04
N SER A 45 -4.64 0.11 4.71
CA SER A 45 -3.94 1.11 5.52
C SER A 45 -4.05 0.76 6.99
N PHE A 46 -2.92 0.41 7.61
CA PHE A 46 -2.85 0.20 9.04
C PHE A 46 -2.96 1.51 9.82
N ASP A 47 -3.39 1.41 11.08
CA ASP A 47 -3.07 2.43 12.09
C ASP A 47 -1.59 2.29 12.46
N PHE A 48 -0.79 3.30 12.09
CA PHE A 48 0.65 3.23 12.29
C PHE A 48 1.04 3.12 13.76
N ALA A 49 0.25 3.69 14.68
CA ALA A 49 0.58 3.68 16.10
C ALA A 49 0.69 2.24 16.64
N LYS A 50 -0.15 1.33 16.16
CA LYS A 50 -0.09 -0.09 16.52
C LYS A 50 1.18 -0.75 16.01
N ILE A 51 1.54 -0.50 14.74
CA ILE A 51 2.71 -1.12 14.12
C ILE A 51 4.00 -0.57 14.73
N GLU A 52 4.08 0.74 14.94
CA GLU A 52 5.23 1.43 15.53
C GLU A 52 5.50 0.95 16.96
N ALA A 53 4.47 0.68 17.75
CA ALA A 53 4.62 0.07 19.07
C ALA A 53 5.24 -1.34 19.02
N LEU A 54 4.81 -2.19 18.07
CA LEU A 54 5.39 -3.53 17.89
C LEU A 54 6.86 -3.46 17.43
N GLN A 55 7.18 -2.52 16.53
CA GLN A 55 8.57 -2.28 16.08
C GLN A 55 9.47 -1.85 17.23
N HIS A 56 9.05 -0.85 18.02
CA HIS A 56 9.82 -0.37 19.17
C HIS A 56 9.96 -1.43 20.27
N GLY A 57 8.96 -2.28 20.44
CA GLY A 57 9.01 -3.42 21.35
C GLY A 57 9.90 -4.58 20.86
N GLY A 58 10.32 -4.57 19.59
CA GLY A 58 11.08 -5.66 18.97
C GLY A 58 10.26 -6.94 18.74
N ASP A 59 8.93 -6.85 18.80
CA ASP A 59 8.02 -8.00 18.61
C ASP A 59 7.72 -8.20 17.12
N TRP A 60 8.75 -8.69 16.41
CA TRP A 60 8.70 -8.90 14.97
C TRP A 60 7.73 -10.01 14.55
N ASP A 61 7.53 -11.02 15.41
CA ASP A 61 6.62 -12.12 15.14
C ASP A 61 5.16 -11.65 15.16
N ALA A 62 4.78 -10.85 16.16
CA ALA A 62 3.45 -10.24 16.20
C ALA A 62 3.25 -9.26 15.04
N LEU A 63 4.25 -8.44 14.71
CA LEU A 63 4.19 -7.53 13.57
C LEU A 63 4.00 -8.28 12.25
N ALA A 64 4.75 -9.36 12.04
CA ALA A 64 4.58 -10.20 10.86
C ALA A 64 3.17 -10.80 10.78
N GLY A 65 2.61 -11.25 11.91
CA GLY A 65 1.23 -11.70 12.00
C GLY A 65 0.22 -10.65 11.55
N GLU A 66 0.39 -9.40 11.97
CA GLU A 66 -0.46 -8.28 11.53
C GLU A 66 -0.36 -8.04 10.03
N LEU A 67 0.85 -8.04 9.45
CA LEU A 67 1.04 -7.81 8.02
C LEU A 67 0.43 -8.92 7.16
N VAL A 68 0.52 -10.18 7.59
CA VAL A 68 -0.04 -11.34 6.86
C VAL A 68 -1.57 -11.27 6.76
N VAL A 69 -2.27 -10.72 7.76
CA VAL A 69 -3.73 -10.54 7.69
C VAL A 69 -4.16 -9.59 6.56
N ALA A 70 -3.28 -8.67 6.15
CA ALA A 70 -3.54 -7.73 5.08
C ALA A 70 -3.19 -8.23 3.67
N ALA A 71 -2.65 -9.46 3.54
CA ALA A 71 -2.19 -10.06 2.28
C ALA A 71 -3.17 -11.13 1.76
#